data_AF-A0A8V1A996-F1
#
_entry.id   AF-A0A8V1A996-F1
#
_cell.length_a   1.000
_cell.length_b   1.000
_cell.length_c   1.000
_cell.angle_alpha   90.00
_cell.angle_beta   90.00
_cell.angle_gamma   90.00
#
_symmetry.space_group_name_H-M   'P 1'
#
loop_
_entity.id
_entity.type
_entity.pdbx_description
1 polymer ?
#
loop_
_entity_poly.entity_id
_entity_poly.type
_entity_poly.pdbx_seq_one_letter_code
_entity_poly.pdbx_strand_id
1 'polypeptide(L)'
;MPRGSSRRGSNVSLVLDMSSLGSVEPIQPVCTPRDITLQFLRTSSHVLRTEELQQRAQSLAQLQEEFSKIPPNFISPEELEIPGHASKDRYKTILPNPESRVCLRRAGSQEEDGYINANYITGYAGRPREYIATQGPMLNTVTDFWEMVWQEEAPIIVMITKLQERKEKCVHYWPEKEGTYGPFTIRVQGISEYAEYVVRSLSIQLEGECRHVKHILFPSWPDQQTPESAKPLLHLVSKVEETLQAAASPGPIIVHCSAGIGRTGCFIATRIGCQQLKDKGDVDILGIVCRLRIDRGGMIQTSEQYQFLHHTLALYASQLPEAGGH
;
A
#
# COMPACT_ATOMS: atom_id res chain seq x y z
N MET A 1 18.73 -80.21 6.35
CA MET A 1 20.03 -79.72 6.87
C MET A 1 19.97 -78.19 6.88
N PRO A 2 20.45 -77.45 7.90
CA PRO A 2 20.18 -77.54 9.35
C PRO A 2 19.83 -76.17 10.01
N ARG A 3 19.18 -76.25 11.17
CA ARG A 3 19.36 -75.47 12.44
C ARG A 3 19.34 -73.92 12.51
N GLY A 4 18.62 -73.46 13.55
CA GLY A 4 18.94 -72.27 14.38
C GLY A 4 17.86 -71.18 14.31
N SER A 5 17.40 -70.52 15.38
CA SER A 5 17.78 -70.48 16.79
C SER A 5 16.62 -69.84 17.58
N SER A 6 16.38 -70.28 18.82
CA SER A 6 15.43 -69.62 19.71
C SER A 6 16.06 -68.36 20.31
N ARG A 7 15.36 -67.22 20.26
CA ARG A 7 15.66 -66.06 21.10
C ARG A 7 14.42 -65.72 21.91
N ARG A 8 14.57 -65.78 23.25
CA ARG A 8 13.60 -65.29 24.24
C ARG A 8 13.43 -63.78 24.05
N GLY A 9 12.24 -63.34 23.71
CA GLY A 9 11.81 -61.94 23.86
C GLY A 9 11.22 -61.75 25.24
N SER A 10 11.89 -60.97 26.08
CA SER A 10 11.37 -60.54 27.38
C SER A 10 10.26 -59.50 27.14
N ASN A 11 9.03 -59.80 27.55
CA ASN A 11 7.95 -58.81 27.57
C ASN A 11 8.20 -57.82 28.71
N VAL A 12 8.81 -56.67 28.41
CA VAL A 12 8.78 -55.51 29.30
C VAL A 12 7.67 -54.59 28.78
N SER A 13 6.48 -54.75 29.35
CA SER A 13 5.40 -53.79 29.24
C SER A 13 5.76 -52.58 30.12
N LEU A 14 6.32 -51.53 29.50
CA LEU A 14 6.42 -50.21 30.14
C LEU A 14 5.04 -49.57 30.11
N VAL A 15 4.27 -49.77 31.19
CA VAL A 15 3.07 -48.98 31.45
C VAL A 15 3.56 -47.62 31.96
N LEU A 16 3.47 -46.59 31.12
CA LEU A 16 3.71 -45.21 31.54
C LEU A 16 2.53 -44.79 32.41
N ASP A 17 2.79 -44.66 33.71
CA ASP A 17 1.86 -44.13 34.69
C ASP A 17 1.66 -42.63 34.42
N MET A 18 0.50 -42.30 33.83
CA MET A 18 0.11 -40.92 33.46
C MET A 18 -0.53 -40.16 34.64
N SER A 19 -0.45 -40.68 35.86
CA SER A 19 -1.06 -40.07 37.05
C SER A 19 -0.37 -38.78 37.55
N SER A 20 0.74 -38.37 36.93
CA SER A 20 1.52 -37.18 37.30
C SER A 20 1.42 -36.00 36.32
N LEU A 21 0.55 -36.04 35.29
CA LEU A 21 0.32 -34.91 34.38
C LEU A 21 -0.61 -33.82 34.94
N GLY A 22 -0.91 -33.88 36.24
CA GLY A 22 -1.77 -32.92 36.95
C GLY A 22 -1.05 -31.64 37.34
N SER A 23 -0.56 -30.87 36.35
CA SER A 23 -0.31 -29.42 36.39
C SER A 23 0.73 -29.04 35.33
N VAL A 24 0.37 -29.13 34.05
CA VAL A 24 1.13 -28.41 33.02
C VAL A 24 0.59 -26.98 33.03
N GLU A 25 1.40 -26.02 33.46
CA GLU A 25 1.07 -24.60 33.28
C GLU A 25 0.66 -24.37 31.82
N PRO A 26 -0.41 -23.59 31.54
CA PRO A 26 -0.76 -23.28 30.18
C PRO A 26 0.45 -22.62 29.52
N ILE A 27 0.95 -23.22 28.43
CA ILE A 27 2.05 -22.68 27.63
C ILE A 27 1.65 -21.23 27.31
N GLN A 28 2.33 -20.27 27.94
CA GLN A 28 2.13 -18.87 27.59
C GLN A 28 2.41 -18.73 26.10
N PRO A 29 1.52 -18.10 25.32
CA PRO A 29 1.77 -17.93 23.89
C PRO A 29 3.09 -17.17 23.74
N VAL A 30 4.09 -17.84 23.17
CA VAL A 30 5.37 -17.22 22.87
C VAL A 30 5.09 -16.17 21.80
N CYS A 31 5.11 -14.90 22.20
CA CYS A 31 4.89 -13.79 21.28
C CYS A 31 6.03 -13.76 20.26
N THR A 32 5.71 -13.99 18.99
CA THR A 32 6.73 -13.98 17.92
C THR A 32 7.19 -12.53 17.64
N PRO A 33 8.38 -12.32 17.05
CA PRO A 33 8.80 -10.98 16.60
C PRO A 33 7.77 -10.30 15.67
N ARG A 34 7.04 -11.09 14.87
CA ARG A 34 5.93 -10.61 14.02
C ARG A 34 4.75 -10.15 14.88
N ASP A 35 4.39 -10.89 15.92
CA ASP A 35 3.29 -10.52 16.83
C ASP A 35 3.58 -9.21 17.55
N ILE A 36 4.81 -9.00 18.04
CA ILE A 36 5.24 -7.74 18.66
C ILE A 36 5.14 -6.58 17.66
N THR A 37 5.59 -6.80 16.43
CA THR A 37 5.50 -5.81 15.35
C THR A 37 4.05 -5.43 15.06
N LEU A 38 3.18 -6.43 14.87
CA LEU A 38 1.76 -6.21 14.60
C LEU A 38 1.04 -5.59 15.78
N GLN A 39 1.40 -5.95 17.02
CA GLN A 39 0.85 -5.33 18.23
C GLN A 39 1.18 -3.84 18.24
N PHE A 40 2.46 -3.46 18.06
CA PHE A 40 2.86 -2.06 17.96
C PHE A 40 2.05 -1.32 16.90
N LEU A 41 1.99 -1.85 15.67
CA LEU A 41 1.29 -1.19 14.57
C LEU A 41 -0.23 -1.07 14.80
N ARG A 42 -0.83 -1.98 15.56
CA ARG A 42 -2.26 -1.96 15.86
C ARG A 42 -2.63 -1.00 16.99
N THR A 43 -1.70 -0.71 17.90
CA THR A 43 -1.98 0.06 19.12
C THR A 43 -1.35 1.45 19.15
N SER A 44 -0.29 1.69 18.37
CA SER A 44 0.40 2.99 18.32
C SER A 44 -0.50 4.07 17.74
N SER A 45 -0.61 5.18 18.47
CA SER A 45 -1.42 6.34 18.14
C SER A 45 -0.81 7.59 18.76
N HIS A 46 -0.90 8.70 18.05
CA HIS A 46 -0.53 10.04 18.52
C HIS A 46 -1.46 11.07 17.86
N VAL A 47 -2.61 11.29 18.49
CA VAL A 47 -3.61 12.26 18.03
C VAL A 47 -3.12 13.69 18.30
N LEU A 48 -3.15 14.53 17.27
CA LEU A 48 -2.75 15.93 17.31
C LEU A 48 -3.91 16.82 16.90
N ARG A 49 -4.26 17.80 17.73
CA ARG A 49 -5.15 18.91 17.34
C ARG A 49 -4.40 19.87 16.42
N THR A 50 -5.14 20.77 15.75
CA THR A 50 -4.56 21.74 14.81
C THR A 50 -3.37 22.53 15.36
N GLU A 51 -3.46 23.07 16.58
CA GLU A 51 -2.37 23.83 17.20
C GLU A 51 -1.14 22.97 17.49
N GLU A 52 -1.37 21.77 18.05
CA GLU A 52 -0.30 20.80 18.36
C GLU A 52 0.38 20.31 17.08
N LEU A 53 -0.38 20.10 16.01
CA LEU A 53 0.13 19.72 14.70
C LEU A 53 1.10 20.77 14.13
N GLN A 54 0.78 22.06 14.26
CA GLN A 54 1.67 23.13 13.80
C GLN A 54 3.00 23.14 14.57
N GLN A 55 2.96 22.97 15.89
CA GLN A 55 4.17 22.90 16.72
C GLN A 55 4.97 21.62 16.43
N ARG A 56 4.28 20.48 16.32
CA ARG A 56 4.89 19.17 16.05
C ARG A 56 5.58 19.14 14.70
N ALA A 57 5.02 19.77 13.67
CA ALA A 57 5.62 19.89 12.34
C ALA A 57 6.97 20.63 12.33
N GLN A 58 7.25 21.46 13.35
CA GLN A 58 8.54 22.16 13.49
C GLN A 58 9.58 21.34 14.27
N SER A 59 9.16 20.28 14.97
CA SER A 59 9.98 19.48 15.88
C SER A 59 10.66 18.30 15.16
N LEU A 60 11.52 18.58 14.17
CA LEU A 60 12.10 17.57 13.26
C LEU A 60 12.80 16.40 13.97
N ALA A 61 13.54 16.66 15.06
CA ALA A 61 14.24 15.62 15.82
C ALA A 61 13.27 14.64 16.49
N GLN A 62 12.16 15.14 17.05
CA GLN A 62 11.14 14.30 17.68
C GLN A 62 10.41 13.45 16.63
N LEU A 63 10.14 14.02 15.45
CA LEU A 63 9.53 13.29 14.34
C LEU A 63 10.44 12.19 13.80
N GLN A 64 11.76 12.43 13.73
CA GLN A 64 12.74 11.43 13.36
C GLN A 64 12.78 10.29 14.39
N GLU A 65 12.79 10.63 15.68
CA GLU A 65 12.78 9.63 16.75
C GLU A 65 11.50 8.78 16.72
N GLU A 66 10.32 9.41 16.58
CA GLU A 66 9.05 8.70 16.46
C GLU A 66 9.03 7.77 15.24
N PHE A 67 9.45 8.27 14.07
CA PHE A 67 9.50 7.47 12.84
C PHE A 67 10.43 6.26 12.96
N SER A 68 11.57 6.42 13.63
CA SER A 68 12.55 5.34 13.84
C SER A 68 12.01 4.15 14.64
N LYS A 69 10.97 4.38 15.45
CA LYS A 69 10.33 3.35 16.29
C LYS A 69 9.25 2.58 15.53
N ILE A 70 8.77 3.10 14.39
CA ILE A 70 7.73 2.43 13.61
C ILE A 70 8.38 1.24 12.88
N PRO A 71 7.96 -0.01 13.13
CA PRO A 71 8.50 -1.16 12.42
C PRO A 71 8.06 -1.12 10.95
N PRO A 72 8.91 -1.57 10.00
CA PRO A 72 8.59 -1.47 8.57
C PRO A 72 7.56 -2.50 8.12
N ASN A 73 7.43 -3.65 8.79
CA ASN A 73 6.55 -4.76 8.40
C ASN A 73 6.81 -5.30 6.98
N PHE A 74 8.07 -5.30 6.54
CA PHE A 74 8.48 -6.04 5.36
C PHE A 74 8.35 -7.54 5.63
N ILE A 75 7.95 -8.28 4.60
CA ILE A 75 8.01 -9.73 4.59
C ILE A 75 9.32 -10.21 3.97
N SER A 76 9.78 -11.37 4.36
CA SER A 76 10.88 -12.04 3.68
C SER A 76 10.39 -12.77 2.42
N PRO A 77 11.26 -13.02 1.42
CA PRO A 77 10.90 -13.82 0.25
C PRO A 77 10.40 -15.23 0.58
N GLU A 78 10.86 -15.81 1.69
CA GLU A 78 10.45 -17.14 2.17
C GLU A 78 8.99 -17.17 2.63
N GLU A 79 8.44 -16.04 3.05
CA GLU A 79 7.02 -15.92 3.42
C GLU A 79 6.10 -15.81 2.19
N LEU A 80 6.65 -15.50 1.02
CA LEU A 80 5.92 -15.35 -0.22
C LEU A 80 6.09 -16.59 -1.10
N GLU A 81 5.33 -17.64 -0.82
CA GLU A 81 5.36 -18.93 -1.53
C GLU A 81 4.69 -18.87 -2.91
N ILE A 82 5.10 -17.93 -3.77
CA ILE A 82 4.56 -17.75 -5.12
C ILE A 82 5.65 -17.99 -6.17
N PRO A 83 5.69 -19.15 -6.84
CA PRO A 83 6.73 -19.46 -7.82
C PRO A 83 6.88 -18.38 -8.91
N GLY A 84 8.12 -17.94 -9.14
CA GLY A 84 8.43 -16.98 -10.21
C GLY A 84 8.09 -15.51 -9.92
N HIS A 85 7.55 -15.18 -8.73
CA HIS A 85 7.18 -13.81 -8.35
C HIS A 85 8.31 -12.80 -8.55
N ALA A 86 9.55 -13.20 -8.26
CA ALA A 86 10.73 -12.33 -8.34
C ALA A 86 10.97 -11.71 -9.72
N SER A 87 10.48 -12.34 -10.80
CA SER A 87 10.56 -11.78 -12.16
C SER A 87 9.59 -10.60 -12.37
N LYS A 88 8.57 -10.48 -11.52
CA LYS A 88 7.54 -9.44 -11.53
C LYS A 88 7.76 -8.39 -10.43
N ASP A 89 8.86 -8.49 -9.67
CA ASP A 89 9.22 -7.52 -8.64
C ASP A 89 10.34 -6.59 -9.11
N ARG A 90 10.06 -5.28 -9.10
CA ARG A 90 11.08 -4.26 -9.42
C ARG A 90 12.18 -4.23 -8.37
N TYR A 91 11.85 -4.52 -7.11
CA TYR A 91 12.78 -4.57 -5.99
C TYR A 91 12.59 -5.86 -5.19
N LYS A 92 13.65 -6.67 -5.10
CA LYS A 92 13.61 -8.00 -4.47
C LYS A 92 13.18 -8.02 -3.00
N THR A 93 13.37 -6.90 -2.30
CA THR A 93 13.09 -6.76 -0.86
C THR A 93 11.82 -5.98 -0.57
N ILE A 94 11.07 -5.56 -1.60
CA ILE A 94 9.80 -4.83 -1.45
C ILE A 94 8.73 -5.72 -2.06
N LEU A 95 8.15 -6.56 -1.21
CA LEU A 95 7.19 -7.59 -1.59
C LEU A 95 5.81 -7.26 -1.01
N PRO A 96 4.72 -7.70 -1.66
CA PRO A 96 3.37 -7.46 -1.14
C PRO A 96 3.09 -8.38 0.06
N ASN A 97 2.63 -7.82 1.18
CA ASN A 97 2.18 -8.62 2.34
C ASN A 97 1.07 -9.60 1.91
N PRO A 98 1.16 -10.90 2.25
CA PRO A 98 0.23 -11.91 1.74
C PRO A 98 -1.22 -11.65 2.13
N GLU A 99 -1.47 -11.10 3.30
CA GLU A 99 -2.82 -10.91 3.86
C GLU A 99 -3.66 -9.87 3.10
N SER A 100 -3.00 -8.95 2.40
CA SER A 100 -3.62 -7.83 1.70
C SER A 100 -3.25 -7.77 0.22
N ARG A 101 -2.49 -8.74 -0.31
CA ARG A 101 -2.03 -8.73 -1.70
C ARG A 101 -3.21 -8.75 -2.67
N VAL A 102 -3.04 -8.10 -3.81
CA VAL A 102 -3.99 -8.22 -4.92
C VAL A 102 -3.67 -9.52 -5.68
N CYS A 103 -4.69 -10.36 -5.87
CA CYS A 103 -4.60 -11.57 -6.69
C CYS A 103 -5.20 -11.27 -8.06
N LEU A 104 -4.46 -11.52 -9.14
CA LEU A 104 -5.01 -11.35 -10.49
C LEU A 104 -5.84 -12.57 -10.88
N ARG A 105 -7.06 -12.31 -11.35
CA ARG A 105 -7.89 -13.28 -12.07
C ARG A 105 -7.60 -13.09 -13.55
N ARG A 106 -6.96 -14.04 -14.22
CA ARG A 106 -6.77 -13.87 -15.67
C ARG A 106 -8.13 -13.98 -16.35
N ALA A 107 -8.46 -13.03 -17.22
CA ALA A 107 -9.65 -13.08 -18.07
C ALA A 107 -9.80 -14.48 -18.72
N GLY A 108 -10.89 -15.18 -18.40
CA GLY A 108 -11.20 -16.52 -18.90
C GLY A 108 -10.71 -17.71 -18.04
N SER A 109 -9.94 -17.49 -16.96
CA SER A 109 -9.55 -18.55 -16.01
C SER A 109 -10.28 -18.41 -14.67
N GLN A 110 -10.64 -19.53 -14.03
CA GLN A 110 -11.24 -19.53 -12.69
C GLN A 110 -10.21 -19.53 -11.55
N GLU A 111 -8.91 -19.57 -11.85
CA GLU A 111 -7.85 -19.61 -10.84
C GLU A 111 -7.45 -18.19 -10.39
N GLU A 112 -7.48 -17.95 -9.07
CA GLU A 112 -7.02 -16.70 -8.43
C GLU A 112 -5.54 -16.79 -8.00
N ASP A 113 -4.68 -17.28 -8.88
CA ASP A 113 -3.26 -17.52 -8.59
C ASP A 113 -2.32 -16.46 -9.16
N GLY A 114 -2.87 -15.49 -9.92
CA GLY A 114 -2.09 -14.49 -10.62
C GLY A 114 -1.37 -13.54 -9.66
N TYR A 115 -0.08 -13.33 -9.92
CA TYR A 115 0.78 -12.45 -9.15
C TYR A 115 0.92 -11.05 -9.76
N ILE A 116 0.75 -10.05 -8.92
CA ILE A 116 1.18 -8.67 -9.10
C ILE A 116 1.71 -8.12 -7.77
N ASN A 117 2.76 -7.29 -7.80
CA ASN A 117 3.28 -6.64 -6.59
C ASN A 117 2.40 -5.44 -6.21
N ALA A 118 1.27 -5.73 -5.58
CA ALA A 118 0.28 -4.74 -5.15
C ALA A 118 -0.45 -5.21 -3.89
N ASN A 119 -0.90 -4.26 -3.07
CA ASN A 119 -1.72 -4.53 -1.89
C ASN A 119 -2.94 -3.61 -1.87
N TYR A 120 -4.07 -4.15 -1.40
CA TYR A 120 -5.19 -3.35 -0.95
C TYR A 120 -4.79 -2.56 0.29
N ILE A 121 -5.21 -1.29 0.34
CA ILE A 121 -4.93 -0.39 1.45
C ILE A 121 -6.25 0.13 2.01
N THR A 122 -6.35 0.09 3.33
CA THR A 122 -7.45 0.61 4.12
C THR A 122 -7.41 2.13 4.14
N GLY A 123 -8.55 2.78 3.91
CA GLY A 123 -8.66 4.22 3.92
C GLY A 123 -9.19 4.80 5.23
N TYR A 124 -9.70 6.03 5.14
CA TYR A 124 -10.16 6.77 6.32
C TYR A 124 -11.30 6.03 7.02
N ALA A 125 -11.32 6.13 8.36
CA ALA A 125 -12.28 5.43 9.23
C ALA A 125 -12.33 3.91 9.02
N GLY A 126 -11.26 3.30 8.50
CA GLY A 126 -11.21 1.85 8.28
C GLY A 126 -11.91 1.37 7.02
N ARG A 127 -12.22 2.26 6.05
CA ARG A 127 -12.84 1.86 4.79
C ARG A 127 -11.97 0.81 4.07
N PRO A 128 -12.47 -0.43 3.90
CA PRO A 128 -11.67 -1.50 3.33
C PRO A 128 -11.44 -1.24 1.84
N ARG A 129 -10.23 -1.57 1.36
CA ARG A 129 -9.88 -1.54 -0.08
C ARG A 129 -10.18 -0.19 -0.75
N GLU A 130 -9.96 0.93 -0.06
CA GLU A 130 -10.14 2.26 -0.65
C GLU A 130 -9.03 2.58 -1.68
N TYR A 131 -7.86 1.96 -1.51
CA TYR A 131 -6.75 2.10 -2.45
C TYR A 131 -6.14 0.76 -2.79
N ILE A 132 -5.37 0.76 -3.88
CA ILE A 132 -4.34 -0.22 -4.16
C ILE A 132 -2.99 0.50 -4.24
N ALA A 133 -2.04 0.10 -3.41
CA ALA A 133 -0.65 0.53 -3.53
C ALA A 133 0.14 -0.49 -4.34
N THR A 134 0.78 -0.05 -5.43
CA THR A 134 1.53 -0.93 -6.33
C THR A 134 2.85 -0.30 -6.79
N GLN A 135 3.78 -1.13 -7.25
CA GLN A 135 5.02 -0.65 -7.88
C GLN A 135 4.75 -0.01 -9.25
N GLY A 136 5.72 0.77 -9.73
CA GLY A 136 5.69 1.26 -11.11
C GLY A 136 5.82 0.10 -12.09
N PRO A 137 4.89 -0.07 -13.05
CA PRO A 137 4.93 -1.17 -13.99
C PRO A 137 6.30 -1.36 -14.63
N MET A 138 6.68 -2.63 -14.82
CA MET A 138 7.82 -3.06 -15.61
C MET A 138 7.32 -3.55 -16.97
N LEU A 139 8.22 -3.68 -17.95
CA LEU A 139 7.86 -4.13 -19.30
C LEU A 139 7.03 -5.42 -19.30
N ASN A 140 7.41 -6.39 -18.47
CA ASN A 140 6.75 -7.69 -18.36
C ASN A 140 5.52 -7.69 -17.42
N THR A 141 5.18 -6.58 -16.77
CA THR A 141 4.03 -6.47 -15.86
C THR A 141 3.03 -5.41 -16.31
N VAL A 142 3.15 -4.85 -17.51
CA VAL A 142 2.18 -3.86 -18.03
C VAL A 142 0.79 -4.50 -18.21
N THR A 143 0.74 -5.71 -18.79
CA THR A 143 -0.53 -6.44 -18.95
C THR A 143 -1.15 -6.78 -17.60
N ASP A 144 -0.34 -7.26 -16.65
CA ASP A 144 -0.77 -7.53 -15.27
C ASP A 144 -1.38 -6.29 -14.60
N PHE A 145 -0.79 -5.12 -14.84
CA PHE A 145 -1.29 -3.85 -14.32
C PHE A 145 -2.65 -3.48 -14.91
N TRP A 146 -2.84 -3.63 -16.22
CA TRP A 146 -4.15 -3.36 -16.84
C TRP A 146 -5.21 -4.40 -16.47
N GLU A 147 -4.82 -5.66 -16.25
CA GLU A 147 -5.70 -6.68 -15.67
C GLU A 147 -6.19 -6.24 -14.28
N MET A 148 -5.28 -5.76 -13.43
CA MET A 148 -5.62 -5.21 -12.11
C MET A 148 -6.58 -4.02 -12.21
N VAL A 149 -6.29 -3.06 -13.10
CA VAL A 149 -7.16 -1.89 -13.32
C VAL A 149 -8.55 -2.32 -13.74
N TRP A 150 -8.65 -3.29 -14.65
CA TRP A 150 -9.91 -3.83 -15.11
C TRP A 150 -10.65 -4.54 -13.98
N GLN A 151 -10.06 -5.60 -13.38
CA GLN A 151 -10.75 -6.46 -12.42
C GLN A 151 -11.25 -5.71 -11.18
N GLU A 152 -10.54 -4.66 -10.77
CA GLU A 152 -10.88 -3.86 -9.59
C GLU A 152 -11.80 -2.68 -9.92
N GLU A 153 -12.20 -2.52 -11.19
CA GLU A 153 -13.05 -1.42 -11.65
C GLU A 153 -12.49 -0.04 -11.25
N ALA A 154 -11.16 0.09 -11.25
CA ALA A 154 -10.48 1.23 -10.66
C ALA A 154 -10.83 2.55 -11.39
N PRO A 155 -11.43 3.54 -10.71
CA PRO A 155 -11.83 4.80 -11.35
C PRO A 155 -10.65 5.74 -11.61
N ILE A 156 -9.60 5.63 -10.81
CA ILE A 156 -8.47 6.57 -10.80
C ILE A 156 -7.15 5.80 -10.64
N ILE A 157 -6.15 6.22 -11.42
CA ILE A 157 -4.75 5.87 -11.26
C ILE A 157 -3.97 7.15 -10.91
N VAL A 158 -3.28 7.17 -9.78
CA VAL A 158 -2.38 8.24 -9.35
C VAL A 158 -0.94 7.78 -9.47
N MET A 159 -0.20 8.38 -10.41
CA MET A 159 1.20 8.10 -10.70
C MET A 159 2.09 9.21 -10.14
N ILE A 160 2.90 8.90 -9.13
CA ILE A 160 3.73 9.88 -8.41
C ILE A 160 5.22 9.61 -8.68
N THR A 161 5.60 9.54 -9.95
CA THR A 161 6.98 9.37 -10.37
C THR A 161 7.17 9.81 -11.82
N LYS A 162 8.38 10.21 -12.17
CA LYS A 162 8.82 10.25 -13.58
C LYS A 162 9.08 8.82 -14.06
N LEU A 163 9.07 8.60 -15.38
CA LEU A 163 9.47 7.32 -15.99
C LEU A 163 10.93 7.00 -15.67
N GLN A 164 11.78 8.02 -15.79
CA GLN A 164 13.20 7.94 -15.55
C GLN A 164 13.66 9.10 -14.69
N GLU A 165 14.56 8.80 -13.77
CA GLU A 165 15.33 9.77 -13.01
C GLU A 165 16.82 9.47 -13.26
N ARG A 166 17.61 9.13 -12.23
CA ARG A 166 18.95 8.56 -12.43
C ARG A 166 18.93 7.14 -13.00
N LYS A 167 17.84 6.41 -12.72
CA LYS A 167 17.55 5.05 -13.18
C LYS A 167 16.10 5.00 -13.65
N GLU A 168 15.73 3.98 -14.40
CA GLU A 168 14.34 3.70 -14.71
C GLU A 168 13.54 3.50 -13.40
N LYS A 169 12.40 4.19 -13.29
CA LYS A 169 11.48 4.11 -12.16
C LYS A 169 10.16 3.46 -12.56
N CYS A 170 9.74 3.63 -13.81
CA CYS A 170 8.50 3.12 -14.35
C CYS A 170 8.60 3.08 -15.88
N VAL A 171 8.04 2.05 -16.52
CA VAL A 171 7.88 2.07 -17.98
C VAL A 171 6.66 2.90 -18.38
N HIS A 172 6.63 3.39 -19.62
CA HIS A 172 5.44 4.05 -20.17
C HIS A 172 4.38 2.98 -20.48
N TYR A 173 3.37 2.87 -19.63
CA TYR A 173 2.39 1.77 -19.67
C TYR A 173 1.02 2.18 -20.25
N TRP A 174 0.87 3.43 -20.71
CA TRP A 174 -0.33 3.92 -21.38
C TRP A 174 0.01 4.30 -22.84
N PRO A 175 -0.97 4.38 -23.75
CA PRO A 175 -0.69 4.74 -25.14
C PRO A 175 -0.70 6.26 -25.34
N GLU A 176 -0.13 6.75 -26.45
CA GLU A 176 -0.26 8.15 -26.84
C GLU A 176 -1.69 8.48 -27.31
N LYS A 177 -2.31 7.56 -28.06
CA LYS A 177 -3.69 7.67 -28.54
C LYS A 177 -4.48 6.39 -28.28
N GLU A 178 -3.96 5.27 -28.75
CA GLU A 178 -4.57 3.95 -28.62
C GLU A 178 -3.47 2.89 -28.54
N GLY A 179 -3.68 1.87 -27.73
CA GLY A 179 -2.75 0.75 -27.62
C GLY A 179 -3.41 -0.48 -27.01
N THR A 180 -2.89 -1.64 -27.38
CA THR A 180 -3.37 -2.94 -26.91
C THR A 180 -2.36 -3.52 -25.92
N TYR A 181 -2.85 -3.93 -24.75
CA TYR A 181 -2.05 -4.54 -23.68
C TYR A 181 -2.71 -5.85 -23.24
N GLY A 182 -2.21 -6.98 -23.73
CA GLY A 182 -2.91 -8.26 -23.59
C GLY A 182 -4.30 -8.20 -24.24
N PRO A 183 -5.39 -8.55 -23.53
CA PRO A 183 -6.74 -8.50 -24.08
C PRO A 183 -7.38 -7.10 -24.03
N PHE A 184 -6.72 -6.12 -23.41
CA PHE A 184 -7.27 -4.79 -23.18
C PHE A 184 -6.90 -3.82 -24.30
N THR A 185 -7.88 -3.08 -24.80
CA THR A 185 -7.65 -1.91 -25.65
C THR A 185 -7.81 -0.64 -24.83
N ILE A 186 -6.75 0.16 -24.74
CA ILE A 186 -6.73 1.42 -24.00
C ILE A 186 -6.73 2.58 -25.00
N ARG A 187 -7.59 3.57 -24.78
CA ARG A 187 -7.66 4.79 -25.61
C ARG A 187 -7.58 6.03 -24.74
N VAL A 188 -6.83 7.02 -25.20
CA VAL A 188 -6.78 8.36 -24.59
C VAL A 188 -7.91 9.20 -25.18
N GLN A 189 -8.90 9.54 -24.34
CA GLN A 189 -10.07 10.33 -24.72
C GLN A 189 -9.83 11.84 -24.57
N GLY A 190 -8.89 12.23 -23.71
CA GLY A 190 -8.53 13.63 -23.51
C GLY A 190 -7.39 13.80 -22.53
N ILE A 191 -6.67 14.90 -22.65
CA ILE A 191 -5.55 15.27 -21.80
C ILE A 191 -5.80 16.69 -21.28
N SER A 192 -5.62 16.90 -19.99
CA SER A 192 -5.66 18.21 -19.34
C SER A 192 -4.35 18.42 -18.61
N GLU A 193 -3.62 19.45 -19.00
CA GLU A 193 -2.35 19.83 -18.39
C GLU A 193 -2.60 20.89 -17.32
N TYR A 194 -2.10 20.62 -16.12
CA TYR A 194 -2.05 21.56 -15.01
C TYR A 194 -0.58 21.89 -14.72
N ALA A 195 -0.34 22.93 -13.91
CA ALA A 195 1.02 23.37 -13.62
C ALA A 195 1.86 22.24 -12.97
N GLU A 196 1.26 21.43 -12.10
CA GLU A 196 1.99 20.43 -11.31
C GLU A 196 1.72 18.97 -11.70
N TYR A 197 0.69 18.70 -12.52
CA TYR A 197 0.30 17.35 -12.93
C TYR A 197 -0.43 17.33 -14.28
N VAL A 198 -0.50 16.14 -14.87
CA VAL A 198 -1.23 15.89 -16.12
C VAL A 198 -2.34 14.89 -15.85
N VAL A 199 -3.56 15.21 -16.28
CA VAL A 199 -4.72 14.32 -16.18
C VAL A 199 -5.06 13.77 -17.57
N ARG A 200 -5.12 12.45 -17.70
CA ARG A 200 -5.60 11.76 -18.89
C ARG A 200 -6.94 11.09 -18.59
N SER A 201 -7.89 11.27 -19.49
CA SER A 201 -9.12 10.49 -19.51
C SER A 201 -8.89 9.27 -20.40
N LEU A 202 -8.91 8.09 -19.80
CA LEU A 202 -8.69 6.83 -20.50
C LEU A 202 -10.00 6.05 -20.58
N SER A 203 -10.16 5.30 -21.67
CA SER A 203 -11.14 4.22 -21.75
C SER A 203 -10.40 2.89 -21.90
N ILE A 204 -10.76 1.91 -21.09
CA ILE A 204 -10.30 0.53 -21.18
C ILE A 204 -11.44 -0.33 -21.73
N GLN A 205 -11.14 -1.17 -22.72
CA GLN A 205 -12.12 -2.03 -23.39
C GLN A 205 -11.68 -3.49 -23.34
N LEU A 206 -12.63 -4.38 -23.01
CA LEU A 206 -12.50 -5.83 -23.07
C LEU A 206 -13.86 -6.42 -23.49
N GLU A 207 -13.86 -7.31 -24.49
CA GLU A 207 -15.05 -8.10 -24.90
C GLU A 207 -16.35 -7.28 -25.12
N GLY A 208 -16.22 -6.02 -25.59
CA GLY A 208 -17.34 -5.13 -25.85
C GLY A 208 -17.79 -4.27 -24.65
N GLU A 209 -17.28 -4.55 -23.45
CA GLU A 209 -17.43 -3.68 -22.29
C GLU A 209 -16.39 -2.55 -22.33
N CYS A 210 -16.78 -1.35 -21.89
CA CYS A 210 -15.93 -0.17 -21.85
C CYS A 210 -16.02 0.51 -20.48
N ARG A 211 -14.89 0.68 -19.81
CA ARG A 211 -14.79 1.38 -18.52
C ARG A 211 -13.94 2.64 -18.68
N HIS A 212 -14.22 3.65 -17.85
CA HIS A 212 -13.50 4.92 -17.86
C HIS A 212 -12.56 5.00 -16.65
N VAL A 213 -11.32 5.43 -16.89
CA VAL A 213 -10.30 5.57 -15.86
C VAL A 213 -9.64 6.94 -16.00
N LYS A 214 -9.48 7.66 -14.89
CA LYS A 214 -8.68 8.90 -14.85
C LYS A 214 -7.26 8.56 -14.44
N HIS A 215 -6.29 8.89 -15.30
CA HIS A 215 -4.87 8.74 -14.99
C HIS A 215 -4.28 10.11 -14.67
N ILE A 216 -3.75 10.26 -13.45
CA ILE A 216 -3.17 11.51 -12.97
C ILE A 216 -1.68 11.29 -12.75
N LEU A 217 -0.86 11.93 -13.58
CA LEU A 217 0.59 11.91 -13.50
C LEU A 217 1.08 13.15 -12.75
N PHE A 218 1.65 12.94 -11.56
CA PHE A 218 2.34 13.95 -10.77
C PHE A 218 3.86 13.76 -10.89
N PRO A 219 4.53 14.43 -11.84
CA PRO A 219 5.96 14.24 -12.11
C PRO A 219 6.87 14.92 -11.08
N SER A 220 6.34 15.85 -10.28
CA SER A 220 7.11 16.77 -9.42
C SER A 220 7.39 16.22 -8.03
N TRP A 221 7.86 14.98 -7.93
CA TRP A 221 8.33 14.39 -6.67
C TRP A 221 9.61 13.57 -6.89
N PRO A 222 10.80 14.09 -6.54
CA PRO A 222 12.06 13.35 -6.68
C PRO A 222 12.10 12.12 -5.75
N ASP A 223 12.63 10.99 -6.22
CA ASP A 223 12.68 9.76 -5.41
C ASP A 223 13.53 9.93 -4.15
N GLN A 224 13.06 9.35 -3.03
CA GLN A 224 13.67 9.47 -1.69
C GLN A 224 13.82 10.91 -1.16
N GLN A 225 13.14 11.88 -1.76
CA GLN A 225 13.10 13.27 -1.29
C GLN A 225 11.65 13.70 -1.04
N THR A 226 11.48 14.96 -0.67
CA THR A 226 10.19 15.61 -0.49
C THR A 226 10.06 16.76 -1.50
N PRO A 227 8.84 17.09 -1.98
CA PRO A 227 8.62 18.28 -2.77
C PRO A 227 9.03 19.55 -2.00
N GLU A 228 9.49 20.57 -2.72
CA GLU A 228 9.85 21.87 -2.12
C GLU A 228 8.64 22.59 -1.48
N SER A 229 7.42 22.24 -1.91
CA SER A 229 6.18 22.78 -1.38
C SER A 229 5.14 21.67 -1.22
N ALA A 230 4.34 21.76 -0.15
CA ALA A 230 3.20 20.89 0.08
C ALA A 230 1.96 21.25 -0.76
N LYS A 231 1.87 22.49 -1.29
CA LYS A 231 0.69 22.96 -2.03
C LYS A 231 0.35 22.09 -3.26
N PRO A 232 1.31 21.70 -4.11
CA PRO A 232 1.04 20.81 -5.25
C PRO A 232 0.42 19.46 -4.84
N LEU A 233 0.86 18.90 -3.71
CA LEU A 233 0.31 17.66 -3.20
C LEU A 233 -1.12 17.84 -2.70
N LEU A 234 -1.42 18.94 -2.01
CA LEU A 234 -2.78 19.27 -1.59
C LEU A 234 -3.71 19.53 -2.79
N HIS A 235 -3.22 20.19 -3.85
CA HIS A 235 -3.96 20.35 -5.10
C HIS A 235 -4.28 18.99 -5.76
N LEU A 236 -3.31 18.06 -5.76
CA LEU A 236 -3.53 16.70 -6.23
C LEU A 236 -4.59 15.97 -5.41
N VAL A 237 -4.55 16.06 -4.07
CA VAL A 237 -5.57 15.49 -3.19
C VAL A 237 -6.96 16.05 -3.53
N SER A 238 -7.10 17.37 -3.64
CA SER A 238 -8.35 18.00 -4.03
C SER A 238 -8.85 17.53 -5.39
N LYS A 239 -7.95 17.36 -6.37
CA LYS A 239 -8.33 16.86 -7.70
C LYS A 239 -8.84 15.43 -7.68
N VAL A 240 -8.24 14.58 -6.84
CA VAL A 240 -8.69 13.20 -6.63
C VAL A 240 -10.07 13.19 -5.99
N GLU A 241 -10.34 14.01 -4.97
CA GLU A 241 -11.67 14.10 -4.36
C GLU A 241 -12.75 14.57 -5.35
N GLU A 242 -12.47 15.60 -6.15
CA GLU A 242 -13.38 16.07 -7.22
C GLU A 242 -13.68 14.94 -8.22
N THR A 243 -12.64 14.19 -8.60
CA THR A 243 -12.78 13.11 -9.58
C THR A 243 -13.60 11.94 -9.03
N LEU A 244 -13.44 11.61 -7.74
CA LEU A 244 -14.21 10.55 -7.09
C LEU A 244 -15.68 10.92 -6.94
N GLN A 245 -15.99 12.18 -6.61
CA GLN A 245 -17.37 12.65 -6.54
C GLN A 245 -18.09 12.57 -7.89
N ALA A 246 -17.36 12.72 -8.99
CA ALA A 246 -17.90 12.57 -10.34
C ALA A 246 -17.90 11.13 -10.85
N ALA A 247 -17.17 10.22 -10.21
CA ALA A 247 -17.07 8.82 -10.65
C ALA A 247 -18.25 8.00 -10.12
N ALA A 248 -18.77 7.11 -10.97
CA ALA A 248 -19.84 6.17 -10.59
C ALA A 248 -19.31 4.79 -10.13
N SER A 249 -17.99 4.56 -10.16
CA SER A 249 -17.38 3.29 -9.77
C SER A 249 -16.95 3.29 -8.30
N PRO A 250 -17.26 2.23 -7.53
CA PRO A 250 -16.81 2.07 -6.15
C PRO A 250 -15.39 1.47 -6.03
N GLY A 251 -14.71 1.18 -7.15
CA GLY A 251 -13.40 0.53 -7.16
C GLY A 251 -12.28 1.32 -6.44
N PRO A 252 -11.20 0.65 -6.01
CA PRO A 252 -10.07 1.29 -5.34
C PRO A 252 -9.34 2.29 -6.24
N ILE A 253 -8.80 3.33 -5.61
CA ILE A 253 -7.83 4.24 -6.26
C ILE A 253 -6.49 3.51 -6.35
N ILE A 254 -5.98 3.32 -7.56
CA ILE A 254 -4.64 2.75 -7.74
C ILE A 254 -3.62 3.87 -7.58
N VAL A 255 -2.69 3.73 -6.64
CA VAL A 255 -1.61 4.69 -6.39
C VAL A 255 -0.28 3.99 -6.56
N HIS A 256 0.60 4.55 -7.39
CA HIS A 256 1.91 3.97 -7.61
C HIS A 256 3.01 5.03 -7.73
N CYS A 257 4.23 4.59 -7.44
CA CYS A 257 5.46 5.33 -7.74
C CYS A 257 6.45 4.37 -8.40
N SER A 258 7.71 4.32 -7.96
CA SER A 258 8.67 3.29 -8.37
C SER A 258 8.48 1.99 -7.58
N ALA A 259 8.68 2.04 -6.26
CA ALA A 259 8.56 0.88 -5.37
C ALA A 259 7.14 0.67 -4.80
N GLY A 260 6.26 1.66 -4.93
CA GLY A 260 4.89 1.57 -4.42
C GLY A 260 4.76 1.69 -2.90
N ILE A 261 5.72 2.32 -2.21
CA ILE A 261 5.68 2.44 -0.73
C ILE A 261 6.02 3.85 -0.19
N GLY A 262 7.06 4.53 -0.71
CA GLY A 262 7.49 5.85 -0.22
C GLY A 262 6.50 6.96 -0.60
N ARG A 263 6.62 7.48 -1.83
CA ARG A 263 5.71 8.52 -2.38
C ARG A 263 4.24 8.11 -2.36
N THR A 264 3.97 6.83 -2.67
CA THR A 264 2.65 6.22 -2.58
C THR A 264 2.08 6.32 -1.16
N GLY A 265 2.86 5.93 -0.15
CA GLY A 265 2.47 6.05 1.26
C GLY A 265 2.26 7.49 1.68
N CYS A 266 3.13 8.43 1.27
CA CYS A 266 2.95 9.84 1.59
C CYS A 266 1.65 10.39 1.02
N PHE A 267 1.30 10.09 -0.22
CA PHE A 267 0.06 10.56 -0.82
C PHE A 267 -1.17 9.98 -0.12
N ILE A 268 -1.20 8.66 0.10
CA ILE A 268 -2.33 8.00 0.76
C ILE A 268 -2.49 8.53 2.19
N ALA A 269 -1.40 8.62 2.96
CA ALA A 269 -1.42 9.16 4.31
C ALA A 269 -1.88 10.62 4.35
N THR A 270 -1.44 11.43 3.38
CA THR A 270 -1.89 12.84 3.26
C THR A 270 -3.40 12.89 3.04
N ARG A 271 -3.93 12.11 2.10
CA ARG A 271 -5.37 12.10 1.82
C ARG A 271 -6.18 11.66 3.04
N ILE A 272 -5.79 10.58 3.71
CA ILE A 272 -6.44 10.09 4.93
C ILE A 272 -6.37 11.16 6.05
N GLY A 273 -5.22 11.80 6.24
CA GLY A 273 -5.04 12.86 7.23
C GLY A 273 -5.90 14.09 6.94
N CYS A 274 -6.02 14.50 5.67
CA CYS A 274 -6.92 15.59 5.27
C CYS A 274 -8.39 15.25 5.56
N GLN A 275 -8.80 14.00 5.30
CA GLN A 275 -10.14 13.52 5.63
C GLN A 275 -10.40 13.56 7.14
N GLN A 276 -9.43 13.08 7.95
CA GLN A 276 -9.54 13.12 9.42
C GLN A 276 -9.62 14.56 9.96
N LEU A 277 -8.74 15.46 9.50
CA LEU A 277 -8.75 16.87 9.92
C LEU A 277 -10.08 17.55 9.59
N LYS A 278 -10.62 17.30 8.39
CA LYS A 278 -11.89 17.87 7.95
C LYS A 278 -13.09 17.35 8.76
N ASP A 279 -13.06 16.07 9.16
CA ASP A 279 -14.16 15.41 9.87
C ASP A 279 -14.12 15.66 11.39
N LYS A 280 -12.92 15.63 12.00
CA LYS A 280 -12.74 15.63 13.46
C LYS A 280 -12.01 16.85 14.03
N GLY A 281 -11.31 17.62 13.21
CA GLY A 281 -10.44 18.70 13.68
C GLY A 281 -9.13 18.22 14.35
N ASP A 282 -8.82 16.92 14.26
CA ASP A 282 -7.58 16.31 14.73
C ASP A 282 -6.98 15.38 13.66
N VAL A 283 -5.75 14.92 13.88
CA VAL A 283 -5.11 13.90 13.03
C VAL A 283 -4.21 12.98 13.83
N ASP A 284 -4.25 11.68 13.53
CA ASP A 284 -3.34 10.68 14.10
C ASP A 284 -2.36 10.18 13.04
N ILE A 285 -1.30 10.96 12.79
CA ILE A 285 -0.33 10.64 11.74
C ILE A 285 0.40 9.33 12.03
N LEU A 286 0.76 9.08 13.29
CA LEU A 286 1.41 7.83 13.71
C LEU A 286 0.50 6.63 13.44
N GLY A 287 -0.77 6.71 13.86
CA GLY A 287 -1.76 5.65 13.65
C GLY A 287 -2.05 5.40 12.16
N ILE A 288 -2.14 6.46 11.35
CA ILE A 288 -2.28 6.34 9.89
C ILE A 288 -1.11 5.57 9.31
N VAL A 289 0.14 5.96 9.59
CA VAL A 289 1.32 5.29 9.04
C VAL A 289 1.43 3.85 9.52
N CYS A 290 1.11 3.59 10.79
CA CYS A 290 1.08 2.24 11.32
C CYS A 290 0.06 1.35 10.57
N ARG A 291 -1.14 1.87 10.29
CA ARG A 291 -2.16 1.15 9.50
C ARG A 291 -1.68 0.87 8.08
N LEU A 292 -1.08 1.86 7.41
CA LEU A 292 -0.53 1.67 6.07
C LEU A 292 0.55 0.59 6.05
N ARG A 293 1.39 0.51 7.09
CA ARG A 293 2.42 -0.54 7.19
C ARG A 293 1.87 -1.93 7.50
N ILE A 294 0.72 -2.04 8.16
CA ILE A 294 -0.01 -3.31 8.26
C ILE A 294 -0.43 -3.77 6.87
N ASP A 295 -0.98 -2.87 6.07
CA ASP A 295 -1.52 -3.18 4.75
C ASP A 295 -0.42 -3.40 3.70
N ARG A 296 0.69 -2.66 3.75
CA ARG A 296 1.86 -2.86 2.88
C ARG A 296 3.15 -2.43 3.60
N GLY A 297 4.11 -3.33 3.67
CA GLY A 297 5.39 -3.12 4.35
C GLY A 297 6.16 -1.93 3.78
N GLY A 298 6.67 -1.08 4.66
CA GLY A 298 7.54 0.04 4.34
C GLY A 298 6.84 1.28 3.79
N MET A 299 5.51 1.35 3.89
CA MET A 299 4.77 2.57 3.56
C MET A 299 5.33 3.77 4.34
N ILE A 300 5.65 4.83 3.60
CA ILE A 300 6.53 5.95 4.01
C ILE A 300 7.93 5.44 4.39
N GLN A 301 8.91 5.73 3.52
CA GLN A 301 10.23 5.11 3.57
C GLN A 301 11.24 5.87 4.45
N THR A 302 11.13 7.19 4.55
CA THR A 302 12.17 8.01 5.20
C THR A 302 11.60 8.98 6.24
N SER A 303 12.45 9.42 7.17
CA SER A 303 12.10 10.42 8.18
C SER A 303 11.67 11.74 7.54
N GLU A 304 12.29 12.13 6.44
CA GLU A 304 12.01 13.38 5.72
C GLU A 304 10.61 13.31 5.11
N GLN A 305 10.21 12.16 4.57
CA GLN A 305 8.85 11.91 4.08
C GLN A 305 7.81 12.00 5.20
N TYR A 306 8.13 11.48 6.39
CA TYR A 306 7.26 11.56 7.57
C TYR A 306 7.15 12.99 8.12
N GLN A 307 8.25 13.75 8.12
CA GLN A 307 8.26 15.18 8.46
C GLN A 307 7.47 16.00 7.45
N PHE A 308 7.62 15.71 6.16
CA PHE A 308 6.86 16.37 5.10
C PHE A 308 5.36 16.09 5.18
N LEU A 309 4.95 14.89 5.60
CA LEU A 309 3.56 14.58 5.88
C LEU A 309 3.00 15.49 6.98
N HIS A 310 3.73 15.69 8.09
CA HIS A 310 3.34 16.62 9.15
C HIS A 310 3.22 18.06 8.64
N HIS A 311 4.23 18.54 7.90
CA HIS A 311 4.21 19.86 7.30
C HIS A 311 3.01 20.05 6.35
N THR A 312 2.72 19.06 5.53
CA THR A 312 1.59 19.08 4.58
C THR A 312 0.25 19.16 5.30
N LEU A 313 0.06 18.35 6.34
CA LEU A 313 -1.18 18.33 7.11
C LEU A 313 -1.34 19.58 7.97
N ALA A 314 -0.26 20.15 8.51
CA ALA A 314 -0.28 21.44 9.20
C ALA A 314 -0.71 22.57 8.25
N LEU A 315 -0.17 22.58 7.02
CA LEU A 315 -0.56 23.54 5.99
C LEU A 315 -2.04 23.38 5.61
N TYR A 316 -2.52 22.14 5.45
CA TYR A 316 -3.94 21.88 5.17
C TYR A 316 -4.84 22.38 6.32
N ALA A 317 -4.47 22.09 7.57
CA ALA A 317 -5.25 22.50 8.73
C ALA A 317 -5.37 24.04 8.83
N SER A 318 -4.31 24.79 8.47
CA SER A 318 -4.38 26.27 8.43
C SER A 318 -5.29 26.84 7.33
N GLN A 319 -5.72 26.02 6.37
CA GLN A 319 -6.61 26.43 5.28
C GLN A 319 -8.06 26.02 5.55
N LEU A 320 -8.31 25.21 6.59
CA LEU A 320 -9.67 24.88 6.99
C LEU A 320 -10.35 26.13 7.57
N PRO A 321 -11.65 26.35 7.31
CA PRO A 321 -12.40 27.41 7.97
C PRO A 321 -12.28 27.22 9.49
N GLU A 322 -12.10 28.30 10.25
CA GLU A 322 -12.27 28.23 11.70
C GLU A 322 -13.66 27.62 11.95
N ALA A 323 -13.69 26.51 12.71
CA ALA A 323 -14.95 25.93 13.13
C ALA A 323 -15.67 26.98 13.96
N GLY A 324 -16.62 27.68 13.33
CA GLY A 324 -17.40 28.72 13.98
C GLY A 324 -17.99 28.14 15.25
N GLY A 325 -17.66 28.77 16.39
CA GLY A 325 -18.30 28.46 17.66
C GLY A 325 -19.80 28.58 17.51
N HIS A 326 -20.49 27.45 17.65
CA HIS A 326 -21.89 27.41 18.04
C HIS A 326 -21.97 27.35 19.56
#